data_AF-A0A819F4B3-F1
#
_entry.id   AF-A0A819F4B3-F1
#
_cell.length_a   1.000
_cell.length_b   1.000
_cell.length_c   1.000
_cell.angle_alpha   90.00
_cell.angle_beta   90.00
_cell.angle_gamma   90.00
#
_symmetry.space_group_name_H-M   'P 1'
#
loop_
_entity.id
_entity.type
_entity.pdbx_description
1 polymer ?
#
loop_
_entity_poly.entity_id
_entity_poly.type
_entity_poly.pdbx_seq_one_letter_code
_entity_poly.pdbx_strand_id
1 'polypeptide(L)'
;NERDEILAGTYDEMGTTINGETEFDEQSIEELSIEKKLTAEVHTKIYSCATMWHGTETEMLQLLKSIMRLDSDQCARRTARNYLHLKDLDYYEYEGHIFFDDAMEEDNNNEQVPNKFVQQLLGVVDRAAT
;
A
#
# COMPACT_ATOMS: atom_id res chain seq x y z
N ASN A 1 0.24 -26.90 2.48
CA ASN A 1 -0.26 -25.51 2.50
C ASN A 1 0.72 -24.75 3.36
N GLU A 2 1.28 -23.63 2.92
CA GLU A 2 2.42 -22.94 3.57
C GLU A 2 2.20 -22.67 5.08
N ARG A 3 0.93 -22.53 5.50
CA ARG A 3 0.52 -22.47 6.91
C ARG A 3 0.85 -23.72 7.73
N ASP A 4 0.69 -24.91 7.17
CA ASP A 4 0.90 -26.18 7.87
C ASP A 4 2.41 -26.46 8.09
N GLU A 5 3.26 -25.98 7.16
CA GLU A 5 4.72 -26.10 7.27
C GLU A 5 5.30 -25.14 8.31
N ILE A 6 4.77 -23.91 8.40
CA ILE A 6 5.13 -22.94 9.45
C ILE A 6 4.75 -23.48 10.83
N LEU A 7 3.55 -24.08 10.96
CA LEU A 7 3.06 -24.68 12.20
C LEU A 7 3.94 -25.86 12.65
N ALA A 8 4.29 -26.78 11.74
CA ALA A 8 5.15 -27.92 12.06
C ALA A 8 6.55 -27.49 12.56
N GLY A 9 7.18 -26.52 11.89
CA GLY A 9 8.50 -26.01 12.29
C GLY A 9 8.50 -25.31 13.66
N THR A 10 7.38 -24.70 14.08
CA THR A 10 7.24 -24.12 15.43
C THR A 10 7.20 -25.17 16.54
N TYR A 11 6.60 -26.34 16.32
CA TYR A 11 6.48 -27.38 17.35
C TYR A 11 7.84 -28.00 17.69
N ASP A 12 8.74 -28.15 16.72
CA ASP A 12 10.06 -28.75 16.92
C ASP A 12 11.03 -27.83 17.70
N GLU A 13 10.87 -26.50 17.63
CA GLU A 13 11.75 -25.53 18.33
C GLU A 13 11.37 -25.26 19.80
N MET A 14 10.14 -25.60 20.22
CA MET A 14 9.57 -25.22 21.54
C MET A 14 9.54 -26.34 22.60
N GLY A 15 9.99 -27.55 22.24
CA GLY A 15 10.01 -28.66 23.20
C GLY A 15 11.07 -28.47 24.29
N THR A 16 10.64 -28.24 25.54
CA THR A 16 11.57 -28.36 26.69
C THR A 16 11.50 -29.80 27.19
N THR A 17 12.61 -30.54 27.04
CA THR A 17 12.70 -31.90 27.55
C THR A 17 12.99 -31.87 29.04
N ILE A 18 12.00 -32.23 29.85
CA ILE A 18 12.16 -32.42 31.29
C ILE A 18 11.81 -33.89 31.59
N ASN A 19 12.78 -34.63 32.12
CA ASN A 19 12.66 -36.06 32.42
C ASN A 19 12.26 -36.96 31.22
N GLY A 20 12.59 -36.55 29.98
CA GLY A 20 12.34 -37.34 28.78
C GLY A 20 10.92 -37.19 28.20
N GLU A 21 10.08 -36.37 28.82
CA GLU A 21 8.79 -35.95 28.28
C GLU A 21 8.92 -34.51 27.74
N THR A 22 8.40 -34.29 26.54
CA THR A 22 8.34 -32.96 25.93
C THR A 22 7.03 -32.32 26.36
N GLU A 23 7.10 -31.42 27.34
CA GLU A 23 5.95 -30.63 27.78
C GLU A 23 5.88 -29.34 26.94
N PHE A 24 4.70 -29.06 26.40
CA PHE A 24 4.44 -27.88 25.59
C PHE A 24 3.54 -26.94 26.39
N ASP A 25 4.02 -25.72 26.68
CA ASP A 25 3.19 -24.68 27.30
C ASP A 25 2.32 -24.03 26.21
N GLU A 26 1.02 -24.35 26.21
CA GLU A 26 0.05 -23.84 25.24
C GLU A 26 0.00 -22.30 25.19
N GLN A 27 0.22 -21.60 26.32
CA GLN A 27 0.24 -20.14 26.35
C GLN A 27 1.44 -19.57 25.59
N SER A 28 2.62 -20.17 25.76
CA SER A 28 3.83 -19.76 25.04
C SER A 28 3.71 -19.99 23.53
N ILE A 29 3.06 -21.07 23.11
CA ILE A 29 2.78 -21.37 21.70
C ILE A 29 1.84 -20.32 21.11
N GLU A 30 0.80 -19.92 21.84
CA GLU A 30 -0.15 -18.92 21.38
C GLU A 30 0.50 -17.55 21.22
N GLU A 31 1.31 -17.10 22.19
CA GLU A 31 2.08 -15.84 22.11
C GLU A 31 3.08 -15.82 20.95
N LEU A 32 3.87 -16.89 20.76
CA LEU A 32 4.82 -17.02 19.64
C LEU A 32 4.12 -17.18 18.29
N SER A 33 2.95 -17.82 18.23
CA SER A 33 2.14 -17.90 17.01
C SER A 33 1.59 -16.52 16.64
N ILE A 34 1.18 -15.73 17.62
CA ILE A 34 0.75 -14.34 17.45
C ILE A 34 1.94 -13.50 17.00
N GLU A 35 3.10 -13.63 17.62
CA GLU A 35 4.33 -12.91 17.23
C GLU A 35 4.82 -13.32 15.83
N LYS A 36 4.81 -14.61 15.48
CA LYS A 36 5.10 -15.10 14.12
C LYS A 36 4.06 -14.62 13.10
N LYS A 37 2.80 -14.47 13.47
CA LYS A 37 1.72 -13.94 12.60
C LYS A 37 1.77 -12.42 12.46
N LEU A 38 2.20 -11.71 13.50
CA LEU A 38 2.50 -10.27 13.50
C LEU A 38 3.80 -9.96 12.74
N THR A 39 4.75 -10.90 12.75
CA THR A 39 6.04 -10.76 12.07
C THR A 39 6.05 -11.35 10.67
N ALA A 40 5.07 -12.19 10.30
CA ALA A 40 4.83 -12.61 8.94
C ALA A 40 4.68 -11.36 8.07
N GLU A 41 5.51 -11.26 7.04
CA GLU A 41 5.52 -10.11 6.14
C GLU A 41 4.23 -10.11 5.31
N VAL A 42 3.19 -9.46 5.83
CA VAL A 42 1.95 -9.22 5.08
C VAL A 42 2.21 -8.06 4.13
N HIS A 43 2.21 -8.36 2.83
CA HIS A 43 2.34 -7.34 1.81
C HIS A 43 1.01 -6.61 1.60
N THR A 44 0.82 -5.50 2.31
CA THR A 44 -0.38 -4.65 2.18
C THR A 44 -0.20 -3.66 1.02
N LYS A 45 -1.20 -3.54 0.16
CA LYS A 45 -1.23 -2.57 -0.94
C LYS A 45 -2.55 -1.83 -0.99
N ILE A 46 -2.49 -0.50 -1.12
CA ILE A 46 -3.64 0.39 -1.22
C ILE A 46 -3.73 0.90 -2.66
N TYR A 47 -4.89 0.68 -3.28
CA TYR A 47 -5.24 1.25 -4.58
C TYR A 47 -6.26 2.37 -4.40
N SER A 48 -5.90 3.58 -4.83
CA SER A 48 -6.84 4.70 -4.90
C SER A 48 -7.30 4.87 -6.33
N CYS A 49 -8.57 4.59 -6.58
CA CYS A 49 -9.17 4.75 -7.90
C CYS A 49 -10.10 5.95 -7.89
N ALA A 50 -9.94 6.83 -8.87
CA ALA A 50 -10.85 7.94 -9.11
C ALA A 50 -11.25 7.99 -10.58
N THR A 51 -12.48 8.43 -10.84
CA THR A 51 -12.96 8.77 -12.16
C THR A 51 -13.08 10.28 -12.28
N MET A 52 -12.66 10.86 -13.39
CA MET A 52 -12.78 12.28 -13.66
C MET A 52 -13.51 12.52 -14.98
N TRP A 53 -14.53 13.36 -14.91
CA TRP A 53 -15.27 13.88 -16.05
C TRP A 53 -15.95 15.18 -15.60
N HIS A 54 -15.82 16.27 -16.35
CA HIS A 54 -16.43 17.57 -16.04
C HIS A 54 -16.11 18.16 -14.64
N GLY A 55 -14.98 17.77 -14.02
CA GLY A 55 -14.58 18.26 -12.69
C GLY A 55 -14.08 19.71 -12.68
N THR A 56 -14.21 20.38 -11.54
CA THR A 56 -13.65 21.72 -11.31
C THR A 56 -12.19 21.66 -10.89
N GLU A 57 -11.43 22.72 -11.17
CA GLU A 57 -10.00 22.80 -10.86
C GLU A 57 -9.70 22.50 -9.38
N THR A 58 -10.56 23.02 -8.48
CA THR A 58 -10.46 22.79 -7.03
C THR A 58 -10.61 21.31 -6.67
N GLU A 59 -11.58 20.61 -7.27
CA GLU A 59 -11.78 19.17 -7.03
C GLU A 59 -10.59 18.35 -7.55
N MET A 60 -10.09 18.69 -8.74
CA MET A 60 -8.90 18.05 -9.33
C MET A 60 -7.68 18.22 -8.41
N LEU A 61 -7.47 19.44 -7.91
CA LEU A 61 -6.38 19.76 -7.00
C LEU A 61 -6.51 19.01 -5.66
N GLN A 62 -7.72 18.93 -5.10
CA GLN A 62 -7.97 18.23 -3.85
C GLN A 62 -7.74 16.72 -3.99
N LEU A 63 -8.16 16.12 -5.11
CA LEU A 63 -7.89 14.72 -5.42
C LEU A 63 -6.38 14.47 -5.51
N LEU A 64 -5.67 15.24 -6.34
CA LEU A 64 -4.23 15.09 -6.50
C LEU A 64 -3.47 15.32 -5.19
N LYS A 65 -3.87 16.31 -4.38
CA LYS A 65 -3.27 16.51 -3.04
C LYS A 65 -3.45 15.30 -2.13
N SER A 66 -4.58 14.61 -2.24
CA SER A 66 -4.81 13.39 -1.45
C SER A 66 -3.89 12.26 -1.90
N ILE A 67 -3.72 12.08 -3.21
CA ILE A 67 -2.80 11.09 -3.81
C ILE A 67 -1.35 11.39 -3.42
N MET A 68 -0.88 12.62 -3.62
CA MET A 68 0.51 13.03 -3.33
C MET A 68 0.87 12.90 -1.84
N ARG A 69 -0.10 13.09 -0.93
CA ARG A 69 0.11 12.88 0.51
C ARG A 69 0.32 11.40 0.84
N LEU A 70 -0.45 10.51 0.22
CA LEU A 70 -0.29 9.07 0.41
C LEU A 70 1.04 8.56 -0.18
N ASP A 71 1.43 9.07 -1.35
CA ASP A 71 2.72 8.77 -1.96
C ASP A 71 3.90 9.23 -1.07
N SER A 72 3.82 10.45 -0.54
CA SER A 72 4.84 10.98 0.38
C SER A 72 4.93 10.19 1.69
N ASP A 73 3.80 9.81 2.30
CA ASP A 73 3.78 8.96 3.50
C ASP A 73 4.40 7.58 3.22
N GLN A 74 4.03 6.95 2.11
CA GLN A 74 4.60 5.67 1.69
C GLN A 74 6.12 5.77 1.48
N CYS A 75 6.59 6.85 0.84
CA CYS A 75 8.01 7.11 0.63
C CYS A 75 8.77 7.28 1.96
N ALA A 76 8.20 8.01 2.92
CA ALA A 76 8.77 8.19 4.25
C ALA A 76 8.88 6.86 5.00
N ARG A 77 7.82 6.04 4.99
CA ARG A 77 7.81 4.70 5.61
C ARG A 77 8.82 3.76 4.95
N ARG A 78 8.90 3.74 3.62
CA ARG A 78 9.89 2.95 2.87
C ARG A 78 11.32 3.37 3.22
N THR A 79 11.57 4.67 3.32
CA THR A 79 12.87 5.23 3.72
C THR A 79 13.22 4.81 5.14
N ALA A 80 12.29 4.95 6.10
CA ALA A 80 12.51 4.52 7.48
C ALA A 80 12.83 3.02 7.58
N ARG A 81 12.12 2.15 6.84
CA ARG A 81 12.40 0.71 6.77
C ARG A 81 13.80 0.43 6.22
N ASN A 82 14.20 1.10 5.14
CA ASN A 82 15.46 0.85 4.46
C ASN A 82 16.69 1.35 5.24
N TYR A 83 16.58 2.52 5.89
CA TYR A 83 17.73 3.19 6.52
C TYR A 83 17.80 3.02 8.04
N LEU A 84 16.67 2.87 8.73
CA LEU A 84 16.64 2.74 10.20
C LEU A 84 16.44 1.29 10.66
N HIS A 85 16.23 0.35 9.73
CA HIS A 85 15.90 -1.06 10.01
C HIS A 85 14.70 -1.23 10.96
N LEU A 86 13.85 -0.20 11.05
CA LEU A 86 12.62 -0.25 11.82
C LEU A 86 11.59 -1.06 11.04
N LYS A 87 11.02 -2.08 11.69
CA LYS A 87 9.89 -2.82 11.15
C LYS A 87 8.61 -2.02 11.38
N ASP A 88 8.14 -1.37 10.32
CA ASP A 88 6.83 -0.73 10.31
C ASP A 88 5.74 -1.79 10.05
N LEU A 89 4.99 -2.15 11.09
CA LEU A 89 3.89 -3.12 11.00
C LEU A 89 2.73 -2.61 10.14
N ASP A 90 2.62 -1.29 9.98
CA ASP A 90 1.58 -0.63 9.19
C ASP A 90 2.10 -0.26 7.79
N TYR A 91 3.25 -0.78 7.36
CA TYR A 91 3.78 -0.52 6.03
C TYR A 91 2.80 -0.98 4.94
N TYR A 92 2.57 -0.10 3.97
CA TYR A 92 1.78 -0.39 2.78
C TYR A 92 2.51 0.11 1.53
N GLU A 93 2.24 -0.52 0.40
CA GLU A 93 2.50 0.06 -0.91
C GLU A 93 1.28 0.81 -1.41
N TYR A 94 1.51 1.88 -2.17
CA TYR A 94 0.45 2.75 -2.67
C TYR A 94 0.49 2.87 -4.18
N GLU A 95 -0.68 2.83 -4.81
CA GLU A 95 -0.85 3.10 -6.24
C GLU A 95 -2.13 3.90 -6.47
N GLY A 96 -2.03 5.00 -7.21
CA GLY A 96 -3.14 5.88 -7.56
C GLY A 96 -3.50 5.77 -9.04
N HIS A 97 -4.79 5.58 -9.35
CA HIS A 97 -5.33 5.54 -10.71
C HIS A 97 -6.40 6.61 -10.88
N ILE A 98 -6.27 7.39 -11.96
CA ILE A 98 -7.27 8.36 -12.38
C ILE A 98 -7.73 7.98 -13.77
N PHE A 99 -9.00 7.59 -13.91
CA PHE A 99 -9.63 7.27 -15.18
C PHE A 99 -10.38 8.50 -15.70
N PHE A 100 -10.12 8.89 -16.95
CA PHE A 100 -10.86 9.97 -17.62
C PHE A 100 -11.89 9.41 -18.58
N ASP A 101 -13.11 9.95 -18.49
CA ASP A 101 -14.12 9.76 -19.51
C ASP A 101 -13.94 10.78 -20.64
N ASP A 102 -14.17 10.36 -21.88
CA ASP A 102 -14.01 11.16 -23.11
C ASP A 102 -12.73 12.02 -23.10
N ALA A 103 -11.59 11.43 -22.72
CA ALA A 103 -10.34 12.15 -22.45
C ALA A 103 -9.78 12.93 -23.65
N MET A 104 -10.16 12.53 -24.86
CA MET A 104 -9.69 13.09 -26.13
C MET A 104 -10.86 13.70 -26.90
N GLU A 105 -10.60 14.82 -27.57
CA GLU A 105 -11.51 15.47 -28.50
C GLU A 105 -10.81 15.72 -29.85
N GLU A 106 -11.58 15.89 -30.91
CA GLU A 106 -11.03 16.19 -32.24
C GLU A 106 -10.88 17.70 -32.43
N ASP A 107 -9.70 18.14 -32.86
CA ASP A 107 -9.43 19.55 -33.14
C ASP A 107 -9.83 19.97 -34.57
N ASN A 108 -9.60 21.24 -34.92
CA ASN A 108 -9.92 21.77 -36.25
C ASN A 108 -9.10 21.14 -37.39
N ASN A 109 -8.02 20.41 -37.07
CA ASN A 109 -7.16 19.71 -38.03
C ASN A 109 -7.50 18.22 -38.12
N ASN A 110 -8.61 17.77 -37.50
CA ASN A 110 -8.98 16.37 -37.36
C ASN A 110 -7.96 15.53 -36.57
N GLU A 111 -7.21 16.15 -35.66
CA GLU A 111 -6.27 15.46 -34.77
C GLU A 111 -6.92 15.19 -33.40
N GLN A 112 -6.62 14.03 -32.80
CA GLN A 112 -7.06 13.75 -31.43
C GLN A 112 -6.16 14.47 -30.42
N VAL A 113 -6.76 15.37 -29.66
CA VAL A 113 -6.09 16.16 -28.62
C VAL A 113 -6.74 15.94 -27.25
N PRO A 114 -6.00 16.10 -26.14
CA PRO A 114 -6.59 16.02 -24.81
C PRO A 114 -7.68 17.07 -24.63
N ASN A 115 -8.82 16.67 -24.06
CA ASN A 115 -9.92 17.59 -23.78
C ASN A 115 -9.52 18.65 -22.74
N LYS A 116 -10.34 19.69 -22.60
CA LYS A 116 -10.09 20.78 -21.64
C LYS A 116 -9.93 20.32 -20.18
N PHE A 117 -10.56 19.21 -19.77
CA PHE A 117 -10.49 18.69 -18.40
C PHE A 117 -9.18 18.00 -18.12
N VAL A 118 -8.64 17.25 -19.10
CA VAL A 118 -7.30 16.68 -19.02
C VAL A 118 -6.27 17.79 -18.96
N GLN A 119 -6.41 18.83 -19.80
CA GLN A 119 -5.52 20.00 -19.75
C GLN A 119 -5.59 20.72 -18.40
N GLN A 120 -6.79 20.88 -17.84
CA GLN A 120 -6.97 21.47 -16.52
C GLN A 120 -6.32 20.63 -15.41
N LEU A 121 -6.43 19.30 -15.49
CA LEU A 121 -5.75 18.41 -14.55
C LEU A 121 -4.24 18.61 -14.62
N LEU A 122 -3.65 18.59 -15.82
CA LEU A 122 -2.22 18.81 -16.03
C LEU A 122 -1.77 20.15 -15.44
N GLY A 123 -2.57 21.20 -15.60
CA GLY A 123 -2.29 22.53 -15.05
C GLY A 123 -2.28 22.62 -13.51
N VAL A 124 -2.86 21.65 -12.81
CA VAL A 124 -2.86 21.61 -11.33
C VAL A 124 -1.88 20.63 -10.72
N VAL A 125 -1.22 19.78 -11.52
CA VAL A 125 -0.27 18.76 -11.01
C VAL A 125 0.84 19.40 -10.17
N ASP A 126 1.50 20.43 -10.70
CA ASP A 126 2.60 21.11 -10.00
C ASP A 126 2.16 21.72 -8.65
N ARG A 127 0.92 22.24 -8.61
CA ARG A 127 0.32 22.82 -7.40
C ARG A 127 -0.12 21.78 -6.38
N ALA A 128 -0.35 20.54 -6.82
CA ALA A 128 -0.70 19.45 -5.93
C ALA A 128 0.52 18.85 -5.23
N ALA A 129 1.70 18.95 -5.85
CA ALA A 129 2.97 18.44 -5.34
C ALA A 129 3.66 19.37 -4.31
N THR A 130 2.97 20.43 -3.85
CA THR A 130 3.44 21.40 -2.84
C THR A 130 2.72 21.24 -1.51
#